data_AF-A0A7Z0UZB6-F1
#
_entry.id   AF-A0A7Z0UZB6-F1
#
_cell.length_a   1.000
_cell.length_b   1.000
_cell.length_c   1.000
_cell.angle_alpha   90.00
_cell.angle_beta   90.00
_cell.angle_gamma   90.00
#
_symmetry.space_group_name_H-M   'P 1'
#
loop_
_entity.id
_entity.type
_entity.pdbx_description
1 polymer ?
#
loop_
_entity_poly.entity_id
_entity_poly.type
_entity_poly.pdbx_seq_one_letter_code
_entity_poly.pdbx_strand_id
1 'polypeptide(L)' 'MPIELIQDFFVLCNDEKILILGGDIYEKLQDGQFVATYDNWYYEGYNFSESIEMANIYLNKLNEENLYVSFILNN' A
#
# COMPACT_ATOMS: atom_id res chain seq x y z
N MET A 1 -1.04 -7.56 0.99
CA MET A 1 -1.97 -7.93 -0.10
C MET A 1 -1.29 -7.75 -1.45
N PRO A 2 -1.68 -8.47 -2.51
CA PRO A 2 -1.19 -8.23 -3.87
C PRO A 2 -1.39 -6.78 -4.29
N ILE A 3 -0.41 -6.19 -5.00
CA ILE A 3 -0.50 -4.79 -5.43
C ILE A 3 -1.63 -4.55 -6.44
N GLU A 4 -2.03 -5.59 -7.19
CA GLU A 4 -3.16 -5.54 -8.13
C GLU A 4 -4.51 -5.25 -7.47
N LEU A 5 -4.65 -5.49 -6.16
CA LEU A 5 -5.88 -5.29 -5.40
C LEU A 5 -5.95 -3.92 -4.70
N ILE A 6 -4.96 -3.04 -4.86
CA ILE A 6 -4.88 -1.80 -4.08
C ILE A 6 -6.02 -0.83 -4.35
N GLN A 7 -6.58 -0.83 -5.56
CA GLN A 7 -7.66 0.10 -5.91
C GLN A 7 -8.95 -0.24 -5.14
N ASP A 8 -9.29 -1.52 -5.02
CA ASP A 8 -10.42 -1.96 -4.21
C ASP A 8 -10.21 -1.66 -2.72
N PHE A 9 -8.97 -1.79 -2.26
CA PHE A 9 -8.60 -1.43 -0.89
C PHE A 9 -8.73 0.08 -0.61
N PHE A 10 -8.33 0.94 -1.55
CA PHE A 10 -8.51 2.38 -1.40
C PHE A 10 -9.97 2.80 -1.35
N VAL A 11 -10.85 2.15 -2.11
CA VAL A 11 -12.30 2.36 -2.00
C VAL A 11 -12.77 2.04 -0.57
N LEU A 12 -12.37 0.88 -0.02
CA LEU A 12 -12.72 0.51 1.34
C LEU A 12 -12.21 1.51 2.38
N CYS A 13 -10.94 1.94 2.27
CA CYS A 13 -10.37 2.93 3.19
C CYS A 13 -11.10 4.26 3.12
N ASN A 14 -11.52 4.69 1.94
CA ASN A 14 -12.28 5.93 1.78
C ASN A 14 -13.66 5.84 2.44
N ASP A 15 -14.39 4.75 2.20
CA ASP A 15 -15.75 4.56 2.73
C ASP A 15 -15.76 4.46 4.26
N GLU A 16 -14.77 3.77 4.83
CA GLU A 16 -14.62 3.58 6.27
C GLU A 16 -13.81 4.69 6.96
N LYS A 17 -13.34 5.70 6.20
CA LYS A 17 -12.50 6.81 6.68
C LYS A 17 -11.22 6.36 7.40
N ILE A 18 -10.61 5.28 6.91
CA ILE A 18 -9.36 4.72 7.46
C ILE A 18 -8.17 5.55 6.97
N LEU A 19 -7.30 5.94 7.90
CA LEU A 19 -6.06 6.66 7.60
C LEU A 19 -4.95 5.67 7.24
N ILE A 20 -4.30 5.89 6.10
CA ILE A 20 -3.15 5.07 5.65
C ILE A 20 -1.85 5.81 5.98
N LEU A 21 -1.03 5.26 6.87
CA LEU A 21 0.20 5.90 7.35
C LEU A 21 1.45 5.53 6.55
N GLY A 22 1.36 4.50 5.71
CA GLY A 22 2.49 3.98 4.94
C GLY A 22 2.39 2.49 4.75
N GLY A 23 3.50 1.89 4.34
CA GLY A 23 3.55 0.45 4.12
C GLY A 23 4.90 -0.04 3.63
N ASP A 24 5.11 -1.35 3.80
CA ASP A 24 6.27 -2.05 3.28
C ASP A 24 5.88 -2.83 2.02
N ILE A 25 6.80 -2.87 1.06
CA ILE A 25 6.65 -3.61 -0.20
C ILE A 25 7.46 -4.91 -0.12
N TYR A 26 6.90 -5.97 -0.70
CA TYR A 26 7.49 -7.29 -0.74
C TYR A 26 7.38 -7.89 -2.13
N GLU A 27 8.44 -8.55 -2.57
CA GLU A 27 8.41 -9.44 -3.73
C GLU A 27 8.12 -10.86 -3.26
N LYS A 28 7.18 -11.55 -3.93
CA LYS A 28 6.92 -12.96 -3.70
C LYS A 28 7.74 -13.82 -4.66
N LEU A 29 8.67 -14.60 -4.12
CA LEU A 29 9.51 -15.52 -4.88
C LEU A 29 8.73 -16.78 -5.32
N GLN A 30 9.29 -17.52 -6.28
CA GLN A 30 8.66 -18.73 -6.84
C GLN A 30 8.42 -19.83 -5.80
N ASP A 31 9.24 -19.89 -4.74
CA ASP A 31 9.10 -20.84 -3.63
C ASP A 31 8.08 -20.39 -2.57
N GLY A 32 7.42 -19.24 -2.80
CA GLY A 32 6.39 -18.68 -1.94
C GLY A 32 6.91 -17.79 -0.81
N GLN A 33 8.22 -17.59 -0.68
CA GLN A 33 8.79 -16.67 0.30
C GLN A 33 8.54 -15.20 -0.10
N PHE A 34 8.39 -14.35 0.91
CA PHE A 34 8.28 -12.90 0.74
C PHE A 34 9.59 -12.23 1.15
N VAL A 35 10.16 -11.44 0.25
CA VAL A 35 11.36 -10.65 0.50
C VAL A 35 10.98 -9.19 0.50
N ALA A 36 11.32 -8.47 1.56
CA ALA A 36 11.09 -7.03 1.63
C ALA A 36 11.92 -6.34 0.55
N THR A 37 11.29 -5.44 -0.21
CA THR A 37 12.04 -4.47 -1.00
C THR A 37 12.51 -3.37 -0.04
N TYR A 38 13.67 -2.76 -0.29
CA TYR A 38 14.18 -1.66 0.56
C TYR A 38 13.46 -0.32 0.28
N ASP A 39 12.24 -0.40 -0.22
CA ASP A 39 11.39 0.71 -0.63
C ASP A 39 10.40 1.02 0.49
N ASN A 40 10.49 2.25 1.01
CA ASN A 40 9.65 2.73 2.09
C ASN A 40 8.86 3.96 1.63
N TRP A 41 7.58 3.99 2.01
CA TRP A 41 6.72 5.15 1.84
C TRP A 41 5.87 5.35 3.10
N TYR A 42 5.62 6.61 3.43
CA TYR A 42 4.89 6.99 4.63
C TYR A 42 4.12 8.29 4.42
N TYR A 43 3.12 8.51 5.27
CA TYR A 43 2.30 9.72 5.32
C TYR A 43 2.18 10.19 6.78
N GLU A 44 2.55 11.45 7.05
CA GLU A 44 2.59 12.03 8.40
C GLU A 44 1.38 12.93 8.73
N GLY A 45 0.37 12.97 7.87
CA GLY A 45 -0.84 13.77 8.09
C GLY A 45 -1.98 13.01 8.77
N TYR A 46 -3.16 13.63 8.78
CA TYR A 46 -4.37 13.12 9.46
C TYR A 46 -5.60 13.12 8.55
N ASN A 47 -5.44 13.42 7.26
CA ASN A 47 -6.52 13.42 6.29
C ASN A 47 -6.55 12.07 5.55
N PHE A 48 -7.62 11.30 5.72
CA PHE A 48 -7.76 9.98 5.08
C PHE A 48 -7.71 10.07 3.54
N SER A 49 -8.36 11.06 2.93
CA SER A 49 -8.36 11.23 1.47
C SER A 49 -6.98 11.57 0.93
N GLU A 50 -6.24 12.44 1.60
CA GLU A 50 -4.85 12.78 1.24
C GLU A 50 -3.93 11.56 1.41
N SER A 51 -4.13 10.79 2.48
CA SER A 51 -3.35 9.57 2.73
C SER A 51 -3.52 8.54 1.61
N ILE A 52 -4.74 8.40 1.07
CA ILE A 52 -5.05 7.53 -0.07
C ILE A 52 -4.41 8.08 -1.35
N GLU A 53 -4.49 9.39 -1.59
CA GLU A 53 -3.84 10.02 -2.75
C GLU A 53 -2.32 9.78 -2.75
N MET A 54 -1.67 9.97 -1.61
CA MET A 54 -0.23 9.76 -1.45
C MET A 54 0.15 8.29 -1.63
N ALA A 55 -0.63 7.36 -1.06
CA ALA A 55 -0.45 5.92 -1.27
C ALA A 55 -0.58 5.56 -2.75
N ASN A 56 -1.59 6.09 -3.43
CA ASN A 56 -1.86 5.83 -4.84
C ASN A 56 -0.75 6.37 -5.76
N ILE A 57 -0.24 7.58 -5.49
CA ILE A 57 0.89 8.17 -6.23
C ILE A 57 2.14 7.30 -6.10
N TYR A 58 2.38 6.72 -4.94
CA TYR A 58 3.55 5.87 -4.72
C TYR A 58 3.36 4.50 -5.38
N LEU A 59 2.29 3.78 -5.02
CA LEU A 59 2.08 2.39 -5.42
C LEU A 59 1.82 2.22 -6.92
N ASN A 60 1.20 3.19 -7.61
CA ASN A 60 1.01 3.10 -9.07
C ASN A 60 2.31 3.20 -9.87
N LYS A 61 3.45 3.57 -9.24
CA LYS A 61 4.76 3.54 -9.90
C LYS A 61 5.34 2.12 -9.96
N LEU A 62 4.85 1.23 -9.09
CA LEU A 62 5.31 -0.15 -8.98
C LEU A 62 4.52 -0.99 -9.99
N ASN A 63 5.12 -1.26 -11.13
CA ASN A 63 4.47 -1.93 -12.27
C ASN A 63 4.97 -3.36 -12.47
N GLU A 64 5.42 -4.02 -11.40
CA GLU A 64 5.99 -5.35 -11.44
C GLU A 64 5.00 -6.43 -11.00
N GLU A 65 5.05 -7.58 -11.69
CA GLU A 65 4.31 -8.78 -11.31
C GLU A 65 4.89 -9.36 -10.01
N ASN A 66 4.04 -9.92 -9.14
CA ASN A 66 4.40 -10.53 -7.84
C ASN A 66 4.80 -9.58 -6.71
N LEU A 67 4.47 -8.29 -6.79
CA LEU A 67 4.58 -7.37 -5.67
C LEU A 67 3.37 -7.41 -4.73
N TYR A 68 3.67 -7.27 -3.44
CA TYR A 68 2.71 -7.25 -2.35
C TYR A 68 3.03 -6.08 -1.43
N VAL A 69 1.98 -5.49 -0.85
CA VAL A 69 2.08 -4.37 0.09
C VAL A 69 1.49 -4.76 1.43
N SER A 70 2.16 -4.40 2.52
CA SER A 70 1.56 -4.31 3.85
C SER A 70 1.25 -2.85 4.13
N PHE A 71 0.15 -2.55 4.83
CA PHE A 71 -0.22 -1.18 5.17
C PHE A 71 -0.19 -0.98 6.68
N ILE A 72 0.27 0.19 7.10
CA ILE A 72 0.11 0.69 8.46
C ILE A 72 -1.14 1.58 8.46
N LEU A 73 -2.11 1.24 9.28
CA LEU A 73 -3.43 1.87 9.29
C LEU A 73 -3.72 2.51 10.65
N ASN A 74 -4.50 3.58 10.66
CA ASN A 74 -5.00 4.23 11.85
C ASN A 74 -6.49 4.57 11.68
N ASN A 75 -7.25 4.47 12.77
CA ASN A 75 -8.71 4.66 12.81
C ASN A 75 -9.11 5.50 14.01
#